data_AF-A0AAW2HHP3-F1
#
_entry.id   AF-A0AAW2HHP3-F1
#
_cell.length_a   1.000
_cell.length_b   1.000
_cell.length_c   1.000
_cell.angle_alpha   90.00
_cell.angle_beta   90.00
_cell.angle_gamma   90.00
#
_symmetry.space_group_name_H-M   'P 1'
#
loop_
_entity.id
_entity.type
_entity.pdbx_description
1 polymer ?
#
loop_
_entity_poly.entity_id
_entity_poly.type
_entity_poly.pdbx_seq_one_letter_code
_entity_poly.pdbx_strand_id
1 'polypeptide(L)'
;MDWLSLIDQVVTKDKEDGETESPDTSNGQAWDELEKPEGELDDFEIAWLLCVLETLSLQLSILHARAPDQTQQSSGSSAKKLLDVIEKTISQLKESRTFDHLHTTVVEELKRRKEDLHVERSNEENERRIRQLQSQIRSNDKIKMRDVNKKQEIIASLKDEVQNLIAKSESRMRYVNRWHNALQGENLMRCENAEIELKWQLESLTNRYNNEIIVNDKICAFLTGQIEALERDLSDWKEKYSVEMKRRTERISQLQKKARKQQFKLQELKSLFNDRQKEMEDYLKFKEERRAEEERERFINECATKIQAWWRGTMVRKGLGPYKRRKKAPKDKKKKVK
;
A
#
# COMPACT_ATOMS: atom_id res chain seq x y z
N MET A 1 50.11 7.18 -3.44
CA MET A 1 51.48 7.04 -2.89
C MET A 1 51.49 5.79 -2.07
N ASP A 2 52.39 4.87 -2.42
CA ASP A 2 52.19 3.45 -2.17
C ASP A 2 53.14 2.94 -1.08
N TRP A 3 52.62 2.87 0.15
CA TRP A 3 53.41 2.47 1.33
C TRP A 3 53.83 0.99 1.30
N LEU A 4 53.29 0.18 0.39
CA LEU A 4 53.70 -1.21 0.19
C LEU A 4 55.04 -1.31 -0.56
N SER A 5 55.41 -0.31 -1.35
CA SER A 5 56.70 -0.27 -2.07
C SER A 5 57.91 -0.03 -1.16
N LEU A 6 57.71 0.46 0.08
CA LEU A 6 58.81 0.82 0.99
C LEU A 6 59.21 -0.33 1.92
N ILE A 7 58.34 -1.32 2.11
CA ILE A 7 58.57 -2.44 3.03
C ILE A 7 59.42 -3.55 2.35
N ASP A 8 59.26 -3.72 1.04
CA ASP A 8 59.98 -4.75 0.26
C ASP A 8 61.47 -4.42 0.04
N GLN A 9 61.86 -3.14 0.17
CA GLN A 9 63.26 -2.71 0.09
C GLN A 9 64.07 -2.88 1.39
N VAL A 10 63.41 -3.19 2.52
CA VAL A 10 64.09 -3.31 3.83
C VAL A 10 64.35 -4.77 4.22
N VAL A 11 63.63 -5.73 3.61
CA VAL A 11 63.72 -7.16 3.97
C VAL A 11 64.75 -7.93 3.12
N THR A 12 65.28 -7.32 2.05
CA THR A 12 66.17 -7.95 1.06
C THR A 12 67.66 -7.61 1.21
N LYS A 13 68.09 -6.97 2.32
CA LYS A 13 69.45 -6.42 2.46
C LYS A 13 70.35 -7.06 3.53
N ASP A 14 69.87 -8.07 4.26
CA ASP A 14 70.63 -8.75 5.33
C ASP A 14 70.84 -10.25 5.00
N LYS A 15 71.60 -10.54 3.94
CA LYS A 15 72.23 -11.86 3.70
C LYS A 15 73.29 -11.77 2.59
N GLU A 16 74.31 -12.62 2.71
CA GLU A 16 75.45 -12.78 1.80
C GLU A 16 76.45 -11.61 1.85
N ASP A 17 77.41 -11.73 2.78
CA ASP A 17 78.84 -11.92 2.52
C ASP A 17 79.47 -12.34 3.86
N GLY A 18 80.51 -13.17 3.92
CA GLY A 18 81.48 -13.54 2.90
C GLY A 18 82.85 -13.48 3.57
N GLU A 19 83.53 -14.62 3.62
CA GLU A 19 84.79 -14.88 4.33
C GLU A 19 85.83 -13.75 4.30
N THR A 20 86.31 -13.28 5.47
CA THR A 20 87.66 -12.71 5.59
C THR A 20 88.29 -13.02 6.94
N GLU A 21 89.43 -13.72 6.86
CA GLU A 21 90.66 -13.46 7.62
C GLU A 21 90.61 -13.62 9.15
N SER A 22 91.05 -14.79 9.60
CA SER A 22 91.72 -14.99 10.89
C SER A 22 93.22 -14.65 10.72
N PRO A 23 93.76 -13.56 11.31
CA PRO A 23 95.18 -13.27 11.27
C PRO A 23 95.91 -13.97 12.42
N ASP A 24 96.69 -14.97 12.03
CA ASP A 24 97.89 -15.51 12.66
C ASP A 24 98.12 -15.33 14.17
N THR A 25 98.06 -16.48 14.83
CA THR A 25 98.97 -16.88 15.90
C THR A 25 100.44 -16.57 15.58
N SER A 26 100.91 -15.37 15.95
CA SER A 26 102.33 -14.98 15.87
C SER A 26 102.81 -14.30 17.16
N ASN A 27 102.91 -15.07 18.25
CA ASN A 27 103.93 -14.90 19.30
C ASN A 27 103.83 -16.05 20.32
N GLY A 28 104.59 -17.13 20.08
CA GLY A 28 104.68 -18.28 20.98
C GLY A 28 105.98 -19.08 20.88
N GLN A 29 106.80 -18.85 19.86
CA GLN A 29 108.00 -19.63 19.53
C GLN A 29 109.30 -19.04 20.13
N ALA A 30 109.24 -18.46 21.33
CA ALA A 30 110.38 -17.77 21.96
C ALA A 30 110.92 -18.47 23.23
N TRP A 31 110.49 -19.72 23.51
CA TRP A 31 110.80 -20.42 24.77
C TRP A 31 111.18 -21.90 24.61
N ASP A 32 111.22 -22.43 23.39
CA ASP A 32 111.56 -23.84 23.14
C ASP A 32 113.06 -24.03 22.80
N GLU A 33 113.89 -22.98 22.95
CA GLU A 33 115.36 -23.02 22.97
C GLU A 33 115.89 -22.80 24.41
N LEU A 34 115.76 -23.83 25.24
CA LEU A 34 116.82 -24.16 26.20
C LEU A 34 117.52 -25.41 25.67
N GLU A 35 118.57 -25.21 24.87
CA GLU A 35 119.52 -26.28 24.59
C GLU A 35 120.03 -26.86 25.92
N LYS A 36 120.24 -28.18 25.96
CA LYS A 36 121.03 -28.78 27.03
C LYS A 36 122.41 -28.10 27.03
N PRO A 37 122.93 -27.65 28.18
CA PRO A 37 124.34 -27.35 28.28
C PRO A 37 125.13 -28.66 28.14
N GLU A 38 125.48 -29.03 26.90
CA GLU A 38 126.41 -30.12 26.60
C GLU A 38 127.85 -29.65 26.86
N GLY A 39 128.14 -29.43 28.15
CA GLY A 39 129.47 -29.20 28.68
C GLY A 39 129.59 -29.94 30.00
N GLU A 40 130.62 -30.78 30.13
CA GLU A 40 131.00 -31.34 31.42
C GLU A 40 131.46 -30.17 32.32
N LEU A 41 130.64 -29.85 33.32
CA LEU A 41 130.98 -28.78 34.27
C LEU A 41 132.26 -29.15 35.02
N ASP A 42 133.19 -28.20 35.08
CA ASP A 42 134.46 -28.38 35.78
C ASP A 42 134.22 -28.58 37.29
N ASP A 43 135.12 -29.26 37.99
CA ASP A 43 134.98 -29.59 39.42
C ASP A 43 134.76 -28.32 40.27
N PHE A 44 135.29 -27.18 39.82
CA PHE A 44 135.10 -25.87 40.44
C PHE A 44 133.67 -25.32 40.24
N GLU A 45 133.06 -25.55 39.08
CA GLU A 45 131.70 -25.10 38.76
C GLU A 45 130.65 -25.96 39.48
N ILE A 46 130.89 -27.26 39.60
CA ILE A 46 130.03 -28.16 40.39
C ILE A 46 130.09 -27.80 41.88
N ALA A 47 131.28 -27.52 42.42
CA ALA A 47 131.42 -27.07 43.80
C ALA A 47 130.73 -25.71 44.03
N TRP A 48 130.81 -24.79 43.07
CA TRP A 48 130.12 -23.50 43.12
C TRP A 48 128.59 -23.67 43.05
N LEU A 49 128.08 -24.47 42.11
CA LEU A 49 126.63 -24.75 41.98
C LEU A 49 126.07 -25.49 43.20
N LEU A 50 126.80 -26.45 43.78
CA LEU A 50 126.41 -27.07 45.04
C LEU A 50 126.34 -26.05 46.18
N CYS A 51 127.32 -25.16 46.30
CA CYS A 51 127.31 -24.09 47.30
C CYS A 51 126.16 -23.09 47.06
N VAL A 52 125.87 -22.73 45.81
CA VAL A 52 124.73 -21.86 45.44
C VAL A 52 123.40 -22.55 45.70
N LEU A 53 123.23 -23.84 45.40
CA LEU A 53 122.00 -24.59 45.65
C LEU A 53 121.81 -24.91 47.13
N GLU A 54 122.87 -25.18 47.89
CA GLU A 54 122.79 -25.34 49.36
C GLU A 54 122.51 -24.00 50.06
N THR A 55 123.08 -22.88 49.60
CA THR A 55 122.73 -21.55 50.12
C THR A 55 121.32 -21.10 49.72
N LEU A 56 120.84 -21.43 48.51
CA LEU A 56 119.45 -21.21 48.10
C LEU A 56 118.48 -22.12 48.86
N SER A 57 118.83 -23.38 49.10
CA SER A 57 118.05 -24.32 49.94
C SER A 57 117.94 -23.81 51.37
N LEU A 58 119.05 -23.31 51.94
CA LEU A 58 119.06 -22.64 53.25
C LEU A 58 118.24 -21.35 53.24
N GLN A 59 118.37 -20.49 52.23
CA GLN A 59 117.58 -19.25 52.13
C GLN A 59 116.08 -19.51 51.95
N LEU A 60 115.69 -20.52 51.18
CA LEU A 60 114.30 -20.96 51.02
C LEU A 60 113.76 -21.64 52.28
N SER A 61 114.58 -22.42 52.98
CA SER A 61 114.24 -22.99 54.30
C SER A 61 114.05 -21.88 55.35
N ILE A 62 114.90 -20.85 55.33
CA ILE A 62 114.78 -19.66 56.20
C ILE A 62 113.55 -18.83 55.84
N LEU A 63 113.24 -18.64 54.55
CA LEU A 63 112.01 -17.97 54.10
C LEU A 63 110.76 -18.78 54.48
N HIS A 64 110.79 -20.11 54.36
CA HIS A 64 109.70 -20.97 54.77
C HIS A 64 109.49 -20.97 56.28
N ALA A 65 110.56 -20.94 57.08
CA ALA A 65 110.52 -20.86 58.54
C ALA A 65 110.18 -19.44 59.07
N ARG A 66 110.34 -18.38 58.25
CA ARG A 66 110.11 -16.98 58.64
C ARG A 66 108.77 -16.41 58.15
N ALA A 67 108.01 -17.15 57.35
CA ALA A 67 106.67 -16.75 56.91
C ALA A 67 105.61 -17.07 57.99
N PRO A 68 104.98 -16.07 58.63
CA PRO A 68 103.84 -16.32 59.51
C PRO A 68 102.60 -16.72 58.70
N ASP A 69 101.91 -17.73 59.23
CA ASP A 69 100.86 -18.62 58.73
C ASP A 69 99.56 -18.00 58.14
N GLN A 70 99.56 -16.78 57.58
CA GLN A 70 98.32 -16.09 57.15
C GLN A 70 98.43 -15.32 55.82
N THR A 71 98.67 -16.02 54.71
CA THR A 71 97.95 -15.75 53.43
C THR A 71 98.10 -16.87 52.40
N GLN A 72 96.96 -17.27 51.81
CA GLN A 72 96.81 -18.10 50.59
C GLN A 72 97.32 -19.57 50.63
N GLN A 73 96.37 -20.51 50.67
CA GLN A 73 96.57 -21.95 50.46
C GLN A 73 97.19 -22.33 49.10
N SER A 74 97.22 -21.43 48.11
CA SER A 74 97.90 -21.64 46.83
C SER A 74 99.43 -21.44 46.90
N SER A 75 99.92 -20.59 47.82
CA SER A 75 101.35 -20.26 47.91
C SER A 75 102.17 -21.35 48.64
N GLY A 76 101.63 -21.87 49.75
CA GLY A 76 102.31 -22.89 50.58
C GLY A 76 102.51 -24.26 49.91
N SER A 77 101.71 -24.60 48.89
CA SER A 77 101.90 -25.81 48.08
C SER A 77 103.08 -25.66 47.11
N SER A 78 103.18 -24.49 46.47
CA SER A 78 104.25 -24.16 45.51
C SER A 78 105.63 -24.08 46.17
N ALA A 79 105.72 -23.52 47.39
CA ALA A 79 106.97 -23.47 48.15
C ALA A 79 107.51 -24.87 48.51
N LYS A 80 106.63 -25.82 48.87
CA LYS A 80 107.01 -27.21 49.16
C LYS A 80 107.45 -27.98 47.92
N LYS A 81 106.78 -27.77 46.78
CA LYS A 81 107.23 -28.33 45.49
C LYS A 81 108.61 -27.80 45.09
N LEU A 82 108.86 -26.51 45.26
CA LEU A 82 110.18 -25.90 45.00
C LEU A 82 111.29 -26.50 45.89
N LEU A 83 111.03 -26.71 47.18
CA LEU A 83 111.97 -27.39 48.09
C LEU A 83 112.25 -28.84 47.66
N ASP A 84 111.21 -29.62 47.36
CA ASP A 84 111.33 -31.03 46.92
C ASP A 84 112.13 -31.15 45.60
N VAL A 85 111.90 -30.24 44.65
CA VAL A 85 112.67 -30.17 43.40
C VAL A 85 114.13 -29.78 43.66
N ILE A 86 114.39 -28.78 44.49
CA ILE A 86 115.77 -28.35 44.83
C ILE A 86 116.53 -29.48 45.55
N GLU A 87 115.93 -30.12 46.54
CA GLU A 87 116.54 -31.23 47.30
C GLU A 87 116.88 -32.44 46.41
N LYS A 88 115.98 -32.78 45.47
CA LYS A 88 116.24 -33.81 44.45
C LYS A 88 117.32 -33.41 43.45
N THR A 89 117.41 -32.14 43.06
CA THR A 89 118.50 -31.67 42.18
C THR A 89 119.86 -31.65 42.85
N ILE A 90 119.93 -31.32 44.14
CA ILE A 90 121.16 -31.41 44.95
C ILE A 90 121.62 -32.87 45.03
N SER A 91 120.68 -33.81 45.21
CA SER A 91 120.97 -35.25 45.20
C SER A 91 121.50 -35.72 43.83
N GLN A 92 120.88 -35.30 42.73
CA GLN A 92 121.34 -35.65 41.38
C GLN A 92 122.71 -35.05 41.01
N LEU A 93 123.02 -33.82 41.44
CA LEU A 93 124.36 -33.24 41.28
C LEU A 93 125.41 -34.05 42.05
N LYS A 94 125.09 -34.48 43.28
CA LYS A 94 125.99 -35.25 44.16
C LYS A 94 126.26 -36.68 43.66
N GLU A 95 125.27 -37.34 43.06
CA GLU A 95 125.39 -38.75 42.66
C GLU A 95 125.71 -38.96 41.17
N SER A 96 125.32 -38.03 40.29
CA SER A 96 125.31 -38.27 38.83
C SER A 96 125.77 -37.09 37.96
N ARG A 97 126.23 -35.98 38.56
CA ARG A 97 126.66 -34.74 37.87
C ARG A 97 125.68 -34.21 36.80
N THR A 98 124.39 -34.53 36.92
CA THR A 98 123.35 -34.13 35.96
C THR A 98 122.15 -33.48 36.67
N PHE A 99 121.36 -32.72 35.92
CA PHE A 99 120.33 -31.81 36.44
C PHE A 99 118.96 -32.02 35.75
N ASP A 100 118.75 -33.20 35.16
CA ASP A 100 117.56 -33.51 34.36
C ASP A 100 116.24 -33.43 35.16
N HIS A 101 116.24 -33.51 36.50
CA HIS A 101 115.01 -33.37 37.31
C HIS A 101 114.46 -31.94 37.39
N LEU A 102 115.29 -30.88 37.45
CA LEU A 102 114.73 -29.53 37.32
C LEU A 102 114.25 -29.29 35.88
N HIS A 103 115.02 -29.76 34.90
CA HIS A 103 114.64 -29.62 33.49
C HIS A 103 113.28 -30.26 33.19
N THR A 104 113.07 -31.52 33.59
CA THR A 104 111.80 -32.23 33.39
C THR A 104 110.64 -31.57 34.14
N THR A 105 110.82 -31.19 35.41
CA THR A 105 109.74 -30.53 36.20
C THR A 105 109.40 -29.13 35.69
N VAL A 106 110.38 -28.35 35.23
CA VAL A 106 110.13 -27.06 34.56
C VAL A 106 109.41 -27.24 33.23
N VAL A 107 109.78 -28.24 32.42
CA VAL A 107 109.08 -28.55 31.15
C VAL A 107 107.63 -28.99 31.39
N GLU A 108 107.35 -29.77 32.44
CA GLU A 108 105.98 -30.16 32.80
C GLU A 108 105.14 -29.00 33.31
N GLU A 109 105.68 -28.14 34.19
CA GLU A 109 104.99 -26.93 34.66
C GLU A 109 104.79 -25.92 33.51
N LEU A 110 105.72 -25.79 32.55
CA LEU A 110 105.54 -24.99 31.33
C LEU A 110 104.44 -25.55 30.41
N LYS A 111 104.31 -26.88 30.28
CA LYS A 111 103.20 -27.52 29.55
C LYS A 111 101.86 -27.25 30.22
N ARG A 112 101.76 -27.48 31.54
CA ARG A 112 100.57 -27.13 32.34
C ARG A 112 100.21 -25.65 32.17
N ARG A 113 101.20 -24.76 32.21
CA ARG A 113 100.99 -23.32 32.00
C ARG A 113 100.46 -23.00 30.58
N LYS A 114 100.97 -23.66 29.54
CA LYS A 114 100.48 -23.53 28.14
C LYS A 114 99.04 -24.07 28.03
N GLU A 115 98.71 -25.18 28.71
CA GLU A 115 97.35 -25.77 28.75
C GLU A 115 96.36 -24.89 29.54
N ASP A 116 96.72 -24.41 30.72
CA ASP A 116 95.92 -23.48 31.54
C ASP A 116 95.61 -22.21 30.74
N LEU A 117 96.61 -21.60 30.07
CA LEU A 117 96.41 -20.41 29.23
C LEU A 117 95.52 -20.68 28.00
N HIS A 118 95.51 -21.92 27.48
CA HIS A 118 94.61 -22.32 26.40
C HIS A 118 93.17 -22.48 26.91
N VAL A 119 92.99 -23.10 28.08
CA VAL A 119 91.68 -23.23 28.76
C VAL A 119 91.13 -21.86 29.13
N GLU A 120 91.94 -20.97 29.70
CA GLU A 120 91.57 -19.59 30.04
C GLU A 120 91.07 -18.83 28.80
N ARG A 121 91.83 -18.87 27.70
CA ARG A 121 91.46 -18.22 26.43
C ARG A 121 90.18 -18.80 25.82
N SER A 122 90.01 -20.12 25.86
CA SER A 122 88.80 -20.80 25.41
C SER A 122 87.59 -20.43 26.28
N ASN A 123 87.79 -20.30 27.60
CA ASN A 123 86.76 -19.90 28.54
C ASN A 123 86.36 -18.43 28.34
N GLU A 124 87.31 -17.51 28.18
CA GLU A 124 87.04 -16.12 27.81
C GLU A 124 86.26 -15.99 26.49
N GLU A 125 86.57 -16.82 25.50
CA GLU A 125 85.87 -16.84 24.22
C GLU A 125 84.45 -17.40 24.36
N ASN A 126 84.28 -18.48 25.11
CA ASN A 126 82.97 -19.01 25.47
C ASN A 126 82.14 -17.99 26.25
N GLU A 127 82.73 -17.27 27.22
CA GLU A 127 82.07 -16.18 27.92
C GLU A 127 81.70 -15.02 26.98
N ARG A 128 82.59 -14.63 26.05
CA ARG A 128 82.29 -13.64 25.01
C ARG A 128 81.09 -14.10 24.17
N ARG A 129 81.05 -15.37 23.78
CA ARG A 129 79.95 -15.98 23.01
C ARG A 129 78.65 -16.04 23.81
N ILE A 130 78.70 -16.41 25.08
CA ILE A 130 77.56 -16.39 26.02
C ILE A 130 77.03 -14.97 26.20
N ARG A 131 77.90 -13.97 26.42
CA ARG A 131 77.52 -12.54 26.52
C ARG A 131 76.85 -12.06 25.22
N GLN A 132 77.38 -12.45 24.06
CA GLN A 132 76.81 -12.10 22.75
C GLN A 132 75.44 -12.76 22.54
N LEU A 133 75.30 -14.06 22.81
CA LEU A 133 74.02 -14.79 22.71
C LEU A 133 72.98 -14.24 23.70
N GLN A 134 73.36 -13.92 24.94
CA GLN A 134 72.48 -13.26 25.90
C GLN A 134 72.08 -11.84 25.46
N SER A 135 72.92 -11.14 24.70
CA SER A 135 72.58 -9.84 24.10
C SER A 135 71.59 -10.01 22.95
N GLN A 136 71.80 -11.00 22.08
CA GLN A 136 70.89 -11.36 20.98
C GLN A 136 69.53 -11.84 21.48
N ILE A 137 69.47 -12.67 22.53
CA ILE A 137 68.21 -13.08 23.17
C ILE A 137 67.47 -11.83 23.69
N ARG A 138 68.16 -10.98 24.47
CA ARG A 138 67.57 -9.73 25.00
C ARG A 138 67.13 -8.74 23.91
N SER A 139 67.79 -8.71 22.74
CA SER A 139 67.36 -7.87 21.61
C SER A 139 66.14 -8.47 20.88
N ASN A 140 66.13 -9.79 20.69
CA ASN A 140 65.04 -10.53 20.06
C ASN A 140 63.76 -10.48 20.91
N ASP A 141 63.86 -10.65 22.23
CA ASP A 141 62.73 -10.49 23.16
C ASP A 141 62.17 -9.07 23.14
N LYS A 142 63.02 -8.04 23.07
CA LYS A 142 62.57 -6.65 22.87
C LYS A 142 61.82 -6.47 21.54
N ILE A 143 62.23 -7.13 20.46
CA ILE A 143 61.54 -7.08 19.17
C ILE A 143 60.18 -7.78 19.27
N LYS A 144 60.15 -9.02 19.77
CA LYS A 144 58.92 -9.79 20.00
C LYS A 144 57.92 -9.02 20.88
N MET A 145 58.36 -8.40 21.97
CA MET A 145 57.50 -7.59 22.83
C MET A 145 56.92 -6.37 22.10
N ARG A 146 57.70 -5.68 21.25
CA ARG A 146 57.15 -4.61 20.40
C ARG A 146 56.10 -5.13 19.42
N ASP A 147 56.33 -6.28 18.81
CA ASP A 147 55.39 -6.85 17.83
C ASP A 147 54.13 -7.42 18.48
N VAL A 148 54.23 -7.95 19.70
CA VAL A 148 53.07 -8.29 20.54
C VAL A 148 52.28 -7.03 20.88
N ASN A 149 52.94 -5.95 21.30
CA ASN A 149 52.26 -4.68 21.60
C ASN A 149 51.55 -4.09 20.37
N LYS A 150 52.22 -4.03 19.20
CA LYS A 150 51.59 -3.60 17.93
C LYS A 150 50.37 -4.45 17.59
N LYS A 151 50.47 -5.78 17.71
CA LYS A 151 49.33 -6.69 17.47
C LYS A 151 48.20 -6.43 18.47
N GLN A 152 48.51 -6.14 19.73
CA GLN A 152 47.52 -5.82 20.75
C GLN A 152 46.82 -4.47 20.49
N GLU A 153 47.55 -3.46 19.99
CA GLU A 153 46.99 -2.18 19.53
C GLU A 153 46.06 -2.36 18.32
N ILE A 154 46.44 -3.21 17.35
CA ILE A 154 45.60 -3.57 16.19
C ILE A 154 44.34 -4.33 16.66
N ILE A 155 44.47 -5.27 17.60
CA ILE A 155 43.32 -5.99 18.17
C ILE A 155 42.38 -5.03 18.91
N ALA A 156 42.90 -4.05 19.63
CA ALA A 156 42.09 -3.03 20.31
C ALA A 156 41.34 -2.15 19.29
N SER A 157 42.03 -1.59 18.31
CA SER A 157 41.40 -0.74 17.28
C SER A 157 40.35 -1.47 16.44
N LEU A 158 40.60 -2.72 16.04
CA LEU A 158 39.61 -3.56 15.35
C LEU A 158 38.40 -3.88 16.25
N LYS A 159 38.61 -4.12 17.54
CA LYS A 159 37.52 -4.35 18.50
C LYS A 159 36.65 -3.10 18.66
N ASP A 160 37.26 -1.93 18.75
CA ASP A 160 36.55 -0.64 18.83
C ASP A 160 35.80 -0.34 17.53
N GLU A 161 36.37 -0.65 16.36
CA GLU A 161 35.68 -0.52 15.08
C GLU A 161 34.47 -1.44 14.98
N VAL A 162 34.59 -2.72 15.38
CA VAL A 162 33.46 -3.66 15.43
C VAL A 162 32.36 -3.16 16.38
N GLN A 163 32.70 -2.69 17.58
CA GLN A 163 31.72 -2.12 18.52
C GLN A 163 31.03 -0.87 17.95
N ASN A 164 31.79 0.00 17.27
CA ASN A 164 31.27 1.20 16.62
C ASN A 164 30.33 0.85 15.45
N LEU A 165 30.65 -0.19 14.67
CA LEU A 165 29.77 -0.72 13.61
C LEU A 165 28.48 -1.32 14.17
N ILE A 166 28.54 -2.07 15.28
CA ILE A 166 27.35 -2.59 15.98
C ILE A 166 26.48 -1.42 16.47
N ALA A 167 27.05 -0.46 17.19
CA ALA A 167 26.32 0.70 17.70
C ALA A 167 25.68 1.55 16.58
N LYS A 168 26.36 1.71 15.44
CA LYS A 168 25.82 2.34 14.23
C LYS A 168 24.67 1.53 13.62
N SER A 169 24.83 0.20 13.51
CA SER A 169 23.81 -0.71 12.96
C SER A 169 22.53 -0.68 13.79
N GLU A 170 22.64 -0.85 15.11
CA GLU A 170 21.49 -0.75 16.01
C GLU A 170 20.80 0.61 15.97
N SER A 171 21.58 1.70 15.89
CA SER A 171 21.02 3.05 15.85
C SER A 171 20.26 3.30 14.55
N ARG A 172 20.75 2.78 13.42
CA ARG A 172 20.02 2.74 12.14
C ARG A 172 18.75 1.88 12.26
N MET A 173 18.83 0.69 12.85
CA MET A 173 17.67 -0.19 13.06
C MET A 173 16.58 0.48 13.91
N ARG A 174 16.96 1.11 15.04
CA ARG A 174 16.05 1.89 15.89
C ARG A 174 15.43 3.07 15.15
N TYR A 175 16.16 3.72 14.26
CA TYR A 175 15.64 4.79 13.41
C TYR A 175 14.61 4.27 12.39
N VAL A 176 14.97 3.24 11.61
CA VAL A 176 14.09 2.63 10.61
C VAL A 176 12.81 2.10 11.24
N ASN A 177 12.91 1.41 12.39
CA ASN A 177 11.74 0.88 13.09
C ASN A 177 10.80 1.99 13.59
N ARG A 178 11.35 3.09 14.14
CA ARG A 178 10.52 4.26 14.55
C ARG A 178 9.89 4.97 13.36
N TRP A 179 10.62 5.14 12.27
CA TRP A 179 10.11 5.74 11.04
C TRP A 179 8.99 4.88 10.42
N HIS A 180 9.20 3.57 10.32
CA HIS A 180 8.19 2.63 9.84
C HIS A 180 6.93 2.66 10.71
N ASN A 181 7.07 2.62 12.04
CA ASN A 181 5.92 2.64 12.96
C ASN A 181 5.16 3.97 12.90
N ALA A 182 5.86 5.10 12.74
CA ALA A 182 5.22 6.41 12.54
C ALA A 182 4.46 6.46 11.21
N LEU A 183 5.07 6.00 10.12
CA LEU A 183 4.44 5.93 8.79
C LEU A 183 3.25 4.97 8.78
N GLN A 184 3.33 3.84 9.47
CA GLN A 184 2.23 2.89 9.62
C GLN A 184 1.07 3.51 10.41
N GLY A 185 1.37 4.19 11.53
CA GLY A 185 0.36 4.90 12.33
C GLY A 185 -0.32 6.03 11.55
N GLU A 186 0.44 6.83 10.79
CA GLU A 186 -0.10 7.88 9.92
C GLU A 186 -1.01 7.31 8.83
N ASN A 187 -0.57 6.25 8.13
CA ASN A 187 -1.40 5.60 7.11
C ASN A 187 -2.66 4.97 7.71
N LEU A 188 -2.57 4.34 8.88
CA LEU A 188 -3.73 3.79 9.58
C LEU A 188 -4.74 4.89 9.92
N MET A 189 -4.29 5.97 10.58
CA MET A 189 -5.13 7.13 10.91
C MET A 189 -5.75 7.77 9.68
N ARG A 190 -5.02 7.85 8.55
CA ARG A 190 -5.57 8.36 7.28
C ARG A 190 -6.67 7.45 6.73
N CYS A 191 -6.47 6.13 6.79
CA CYS A 191 -7.48 5.15 6.37
C CYS A 191 -8.71 5.18 7.29
N GLU A 192 -8.52 5.18 8.61
CA GLU A 192 -9.61 5.26 9.60
C GLU A 192 -10.44 6.54 9.43
N ASN A 193 -9.80 7.70 9.27
CA ASN A 193 -10.50 8.96 9.02
C ASN A 193 -11.27 8.95 7.69
N ALA A 194 -10.69 8.38 6.63
CA ALA A 194 -11.38 8.23 5.34
C ALA A 194 -12.57 7.25 5.43
N GLU A 195 -12.43 6.15 6.16
CA GLU A 195 -13.53 5.23 6.43
C GLU A 195 -14.65 5.88 7.24
N ILE A 196 -14.31 6.68 8.26
CA ILE A 196 -15.28 7.42 9.08
C ILE A 196 -16.04 8.39 8.18
N GLU A 197 -15.34 9.24 7.41
CA GLU A 197 -15.97 10.19 6.48
C GLU A 197 -16.90 9.49 5.48
N LEU A 198 -16.48 8.37 4.88
CA LEU A 198 -17.32 7.57 3.98
C LEU A 198 -18.55 6.97 4.68
N LYS A 199 -18.43 6.54 5.95
CA LYS A 199 -19.56 6.04 6.76
C LYS A 199 -20.56 7.17 7.05
N TRP A 200 -20.09 8.37 7.42
CA TRP A 200 -20.95 9.56 7.60
C TRP A 200 -21.66 9.96 6.31
N GLN A 201 -20.97 9.93 5.16
CA GLN A 201 -21.57 10.21 3.86
C GLN A 201 -22.62 9.17 3.48
N LEU A 202 -22.34 7.88 3.71
CA LEU A 202 -23.27 6.78 3.45
C LEU A 202 -24.53 6.88 4.33
N GLU A 203 -24.38 7.19 5.62
CA GLU A 203 -25.51 7.40 6.54
C GLU A 203 -26.34 8.64 6.15
N SER A 204 -25.68 9.75 5.80
CA SER A 204 -26.34 10.96 5.27
C SER A 204 -27.11 10.71 3.97
N LEU A 205 -26.55 9.92 3.05
CA LEU A 205 -27.23 9.51 1.82
C LEU A 205 -28.41 8.57 2.11
N THR A 206 -28.24 7.61 3.02
CA THR A 206 -29.29 6.66 3.42
C THR A 206 -30.46 7.38 4.08
N ASN A 207 -30.19 8.32 4.98
CA ASN A 207 -31.22 9.14 5.63
C ASN A 207 -31.96 10.03 4.63
N ARG A 208 -31.26 10.63 3.65
CA ARG A 208 -31.91 11.38 2.56
C ARG A 208 -32.79 10.47 1.70
N TYR A 209 -32.29 9.32 1.27
CA TYR A 209 -33.03 8.34 0.47
C TYR A 209 -34.30 7.85 1.18
N ASN A 210 -34.20 7.50 2.47
CA ASN A 210 -35.36 7.09 3.27
C ASN A 210 -36.39 8.22 3.42
N ASN A 211 -35.94 9.46 3.59
CA ASN A 211 -36.83 10.63 3.65
C ASN A 211 -37.54 10.87 2.30
N GLU A 212 -36.84 10.74 1.17
CA GLU A 212 -37.44 10.84 -0.17
C GLU A 212 -38.51 9.77 -0.40
N ILE A 213 -38.27 8.51 0.02
CA ILE A 213 -39.30 7.45 -0.01
C ILE A 213 -40.53 7.88 0.79
N ILE A 214 -40.35 8.29 2.05
CA ILE A 214 -41.47 8.67 2.93
C ILE A 214 -42.25 9.87 2.37
N VAL A 215 -41.58 10.83 1.74
CA VAL A 215 -42.21 11.99 1.08
C VAL A 215 -42.96 11.56 -0.19
N ASN A 216 -42.33 10.74 -1.04
CA ASN A 216 -42.94 10.19 -2.24
C ASN A 216 -44.21 9.39 -1.91
N ASP A 217 -44.15 8.49 -0.93
CA ASP A 217 -45.30 7.67 -0.51
C ASP A 217 -46.48 8.54 -0.02
N LYS A 218 -46.19 9.62 0.72
CA LYS A 218 -47.20 10.60 1.14
C LYS A 218 -47.80 11.36 -0.05
N ILE A 219 -46.98 11.75 -1.03
CA ILE A 219 -47.45 12.40 -2.26
C ILE A 219 -48.33 11.44 -3.07
N CYS A 220 -47.90 10.20 -3.26
CA CYS A 220 -48.67 9.16 -3.95
C CYS A 220 -50.01 8.87 -3.25
N ALA A 221 -50.02 8.75 -1.92
CA ALA A 221 -51.25 8.55 -1.15
C ALA A 221 -52.22 9.75 -1.28
N PHE A 222 -51.69 10.97 -1.21
CA PHE A 222 -52.48 12.20 -1.38
C PHE A 222 -53.08 12.31 -2.78
N LEU A 223 -52.29 12.09 -3.83
CA LEU A 223 -52.74 12.14 -5.23
C LEU A 223 -53.77 11.05 -5.52
N THR A 224 -53.54 9.82 -5.05
CA THR A 224 -54.50 8.71 -5.18
C THR A 224 -55.83 9.06 -4.51
N GLY A 225 -55.80 9.59 -3.28
CA GLY A 225 -57.01 10.02 -2.58
C GLY A 225 -57.76 11.18 -3.27
N GLN A 226 -57.05 12.09 -3.95
CA GLN A 226 -57.69 13.11 -4.78
C GLN A 226 -58.34 12.52 -6.04
N ILE A 227 -57.68 11.58 -6.71
CA ILE A 227 -58.22 10.88 -7.87
C ILE A 227 -59.51 10.14 -7.47
N GLU A 228 -59.49 9.37 -6.38
CA GLU A 228 -60.67 8.67 -5.86
C GLU A 228 -61.81 9.61 -5.45
N ALA A 229 -61.51 10.83 -4.99
CA ALA A 229 -62.53 11.85 -4.71
C ALA A 229 -63.16 12.39 -6.00
N LEU A 230 -62.33 12.75 -6.99
CA LEU A 230 -62.79 13.24 -8.29
C LEU A 230 -63.55 12.18 -9.09
N GLU A 231 -63.15 10.91 -9.00
CA GLU A 231 -63.86 9.79 -9.64
C GLU A 231 -65.25 9.57 -9.02
N ARG A 232 -65.38 9.70 -7.70
CA ARG A 232 -66.68 9.68 -7.00
C ARG A 232 -67.58 10.83 -7.45
N ASP A 233 -67.08 12.07 -7.41
CA ASP A 233 -67.83 13.25 -7.89
C ASP A 233 -68.27 13.07 -9.36
N LEU A 234 -67.38 12.57 -10.21
CA LEU A 234 -67.64 12.33 -11.62
C LEU A 234 -68.68 11.21 -11.83
N SER A 235 -68.68 10.17 -11.00
CA SER A 235 -69.73 9.13 -11.00
C SER A 235 -71.08 9.72 -10.59
N ASP A 236 -71.10 10.49 -9.50
CA ASP A 236 -72.26 11.23 -9.00
C ASP A 236 -72.89 12.15 -10.06
N TRP A 237 -72.06 12.91 -10.78
CA TRP A 237 -72.48 13.79 -11.87
C TRP A 237 -72.99 13.01 -13.08
N LYS A 238 -72.35 11.88 -13.44
CA LYS A 238 -72.85 10.96 -14.48
C LYS A 238 -74.23 10.42 -14.13
N GLU A 239 -74.44 9.98 -12.89
CA GLU A 239 -75.75 9.47 -12.46
C GLU A 239 -76.82 10.57 -12.52
N LYS A 240 -76.57 11.73 -11.88
CA LYS A 240 -77.46 12.90 -11.89
C LYS A 240 -77.85 13.30 -13.32
N TYR A 241 -76.89 13.36 -14.24
CA TYR A 241 -77.13 13.68 -15.64
C TYR A 241 -77.93 12.58 -16.36
N SER A 242 -77.66 11.31 -16.09
CA SER A 242 -78.41 10.18 -16.70
C SER A 242 -79.88 10.17 -16.26
N VAL A 243 -80.16 10.47 -15.00
CA VAL A 243 -81.52 10.58 -14.45
C VAL A 243 -82.24 11.79 -15.05
N GLU A 244 -81.56 12.94 -15.13
CA GLU A 244 -82.13 14.14 -15.74
C GLU A 244 -82.42 13.96 -17.24
N MET A 245 -81.54 13.26 -17.96
CA MET A 245 -81.79 12.95 -19.37
C MET A 245 -82.97 12.00 -19.56
N LYS A 246 -83.07 10.93 -18.77
CA LYS A 246 -84.26 10.05 -18.76
C LYS A 246 -85.55 10.85 -18.49
N ARG A 247 -85.52 11.77 -17.51
CA ARG A 247 -86.65 12.65 -17.16
C ARG A 247 -87.03 13.58 -18.31
N ARG A 248 -86.05 14.19 -18.97
CA ARG A 248 -86.26 15.08 -20.13
C ARG A 248 -86.78 14.33 -21.35
N THR A 249 -86.19 13.20 -21.71
CA THR A 249 -86.63 12.38 -22.86
C THR A 249 -88.05 11.88 -22.68
N GLU A 250 -88.42 11.44 -21.46
CA GLU A 250 -89.80 11.02 -21.19
C GLU A 250 -90.77 12.21 -21.24
N ARG A 251 -90.41 13.39 -20.72
CA ARG A 251 -91.26 14.59 -20.87
C ARG A 251 -91.43 15.01 -22.34
N ILE A 252 -90.39 14.91 -23.17
CA ILE A 252 -90.48 15.15 -24.61
C ILE A 252 -91.41 14.12 -25.28
N SER A 253 -91.26 12.82 -24.98
CA SER A 253 -92.13 11.73 -25.43
C SER A 253 -93.61 12.00 -25.07
N GLN A 254 -93.89 12.43 -23.84
CA GLN A 254 -95.24 12.80 -23.40
C GLN A 254 -95.80 14.03 -24.13
N LEU A 255 -94.99 15.06 -24.36
CA LEU A 255 -95.40 16.24 -25.11
C LEU A 255 -95.66 15.91 -26.59
N GLN A 256 -94.82 15.08 -27.22
CA GLN A 256 -95.05 14.57 -28.58
C GLN A 256 -96.34 13.75 -28.67
N LYS A 257 -96.62 12.87 -27.70
CA LYS A 257 -97.90 12.12 -27.61
C LYS A 257 -99.10 13.06 -27.49
N LYS A 258 -99.00 14.13 -26.69
CA LYS A 258 -100.06 15.16 -26.56
C LYS A 258 -100.26 15.95 -27.86
N ALA A 259 -99.18 16.41 -28.49
CA ALA A 259 -99.22 17.14 -29.75
C ALA A 259 -99.85 16.30 -30.87
N ARG A 260 -99.46 15.03 -31.03
CA ARG A 260 -100.07 14.10 -32.01
C ARG A 260 -101.58 13.92 -31.77
N LYS A 261 -102.01 13.78 -30.50
CA LYS A 261 -103.44 13.70 -30.15
C LYS A 261 -104.21 14.99 -30.48
N GLN A 262 -103.61 16.16 -30.26
CA GLN A 262 -104.21 17.45 -30.63
C GLN A 262 -104.29 17.64 -32.14
N GLN A 263 -103.24 17.25 -32.87
CA GLN A 263 -103.20 17.28 -34.34
C GLN A 263 -104.29 16.38 -34.95
N PHE A 264 -104.47 15.16 -34.42
CA PHE A 264 -105.52 14.25 -34.86
C PHE A 264 -106.92 14.86 -34.64
N LYS A 265 -107.21 15.36 -33.43
CA LYS A 265 -108.48 16.05 -33.14
C LYS A 265 -108.73 17.25 -34.05
N LEU A 266 -107.69 18.04 -34.34
CA LEU A 266 -107.78 19.18 -35.24
C LEU A 266 -108.08 18.74 -36.68
N GLN A 267 -107.55 17.59 -37.11
CA GLN A 267 -107.88 16.99 -38.41
C GLN A 267 -109.32 16.48 -38.46
N GLU A 268 -109.80 15.81 -37.40
CA GLU A 268 -111.20 15.39 -37.27
C GLU A 268 -112.17 16.59 -37.32
N LEU A 269 -111.90 17.64 -36.52
CA LEU A 269 -112.71 18.86 -36.51
C LEU A 269 -112.70 19.58 -37.87
N LYS A 270 -111.56 19.59 -38.57
CA LYS A 270 -111.49 20.14 -39.94
C LYS A 270 -112.32 19.33 -40.94
N SER A 271 -112.31 18.00 -40.85
CA SER A 271 -113.18 17.17 -41.70
C SER A 271 -114.64 17.47 -41.41
N LEU A 272 -115.05 17.41 -40.14
CA LEU A 272 -116.43 17.69 -39.73
C LEU A 272 -116.89 19.10 -40.13
N PHE A 273 -116.03 20.11 -40.00
CA PHE A 273 -116.33 21.47 -40.46
C PHE A 273 -116.54 21.50 -41.98
N ASN A 274 -115.64 20.89 -42.76
CA ASN A 274 -115.78 20.84 -44.22
C ASN A 274 -117.04 20.08 -44.66
N ASP A 275 -117.42 19.01 -43.94
CA ASP A 275 -118.61 18.23 -44.27
C ASP A 275 -119.89 18.98 -43.92
N ARG A 276 -119.93 19.68 -42.77
CA ARG A 276 -121.05 20.59 -42.42
C ARG A 276 -121.13 21.80 -43.33
N GLN A 277 -120.00 22.33 -43.80
CA GLN A 277 -119.95 23.41 -44.77
C GLN A 277 -120.58 22.98 -46.11
N LYS A 278 -120.26 21.77 -46.62
CA LYS A 278 -120.93 21.19 -47.80
C LYS A 278 -122.43 21.01 -47.58
N GLU A 279 -122.85 20.42 -46.44
CA GLU A 279 -124.27 20.25 -46.12
C GLU A 279 -125.03 21.60 -46.14
N MET A 280 -124.43 22.67 -45.60
CA MET A 280 -125.03 24.01 -45.64
C MET A 280 -125.07 24.58 -47.06
N GLU A 281 -124.00 24.42 -47.85
CA GLU A 281 -123.96 24.86 -49.25
C GLU A 281 -124.99 24.13 -50.11
N ASP A 282 -125.14 22.82 -49.94
CA ASP A 282 -126.12 22.01 -50.65
C ASP A 282 -127.57 22.31 -50.20
N TYR A 283 -127.79 22.59 -48.92
CA TYR A 283 -129.09 23.08 -48.42
C TYR A 283 -129.43 24.48 -48.95
N LEU A 284 -128.44 25.38 -49.08
CA LEU A 284 -128.64 26.69 -49.70
C LEU A 284 -129.01 26.56 -51.18
N LYS A 285 -128.28 25.73 -51.95
CA LYS A 285 -128.63 25.41 -53.35
C LYS A 285 -130.05 24.85 -53.45
N PHE A 286 -130.39 23.83 -52.66
CA PHE A 286 -131.73 23.24 -52.64
C PHE A 286 -132.82 24.29 -52.33
N LYS A 287 -132.56 25.20 -51.39
CA LYS A 287 -133.49 26.29 -51.03
C LYS A 287 -133.63 27.33 -52.16
N GLU A 288 -132.56 27.61 -52.89
CA GLU A 288 -132.58 28.51 -54.06
C GLU A 288 -133.27 27.86 -55.25
N GLU A 289 -133.01 26.59 -55.55
CA GLU A 289 -133.73 25.79 -56.55
C GLU A 289 -135.22 25.73 -56.22
N ARG A 290 -135.59 25.46 -54.97
CA ARG A 290 -137.00 25.44 -54.55
C ARG A 290 -137.67 26.81 -54.67
N ARG A 291 -136.96 27.90 -54.34
CA ARG A 291 -137.47 29.26 -54.55
C ARG A 291 -137.68 29.54 -56.04
N ALA A 292 -136.71 29.16 -56.89
CA ALA A 292 -136.79 29.35 -58.33
C ALA A 292 -137.95 28.54 -58.94
N GLU A 293 -138.23 27.34 -58.45
CA GLU A 293 -139.38 26.54 -58.89
C GLU A 293 -140.71 27.13 -58.37
N GLU A 294 -140.78 27.56 -57.11
CA GLU A 294 -141.94 28.31 -56.58
C GLU A 294 -142.20 29.62 -57.36
N GLU A 295 -141.16 30.28 -57.88
CA GLU A 295 -141.26 31.47 -58.75
C GLU A 295 -141.72 31.10 -60.18
N ARG A 296 -141.21 30.00 -60.76
CA ARG A 296 -141.67 29.46 -62.05
C ARG A 296 -143.14 29.03 -61.99
N GLU A 297 -143.53 28.28 -60.97
CA GLU A 297 -144.93 27.87 -60.76
C GLU A 297 -145.85 29.08 -60.59
N ARG A 298 -145.44 30.11 -59.82
CA ARG A 298 -146.19 31.36 -59.72
C ARG A 298 -146.34 32.06 -61.07
N PHE A 299 -145.27 32.18 -61.84
CA PHE A 299 -145.30 32.76 -63.19
C PHE A 299 -146.20 31.96 -64.16
N ILE A 300 -146.12 30.62 -64.15
CA ILE A 300 -146.98 29.74 -64.95
C ILE A 300 -148.44 29.89 -64.52
N ASN A 301 -148.74 29.92 -63.23
CA ASN A 301 -150.10 30.10 -62.70
C ASN A 301 -150.67 31.48 -63.04
N GLU A 302 -149.86 32.55 -63.00
CA GLU A 302 -150.25 33.87 -63.49
C GLU A 302 -150.57 33.86 -65.00
N CYS A 303 -149.69 33.26 -65.81
CA CYS A 303 -149.89 33.12 -67.25
C CYS A 303 -151.16 32.30 -67.57
N ALA A 304 -151.35 31.17 -66.89
CA ALA A 304 -152.56 30.36 -66.99
C ALA A 304 -153.80 31.15 -66.57
N THR A 305 -153.74 31.95 -65.50
CA THR A 305 -154.84 32.82 -65.06
C THR A 305 -155.17 33.88 -66.10
N LYS A 306 -154.16 34.54 -66.70
CA LYS A 306 -154.32 35.52 -67.80
C LYS A 306 -154.98 34.87 -69.02
N ILE A 307 -154.53 33.66 -69.43
CA ILE A 307 -155.12 32.89 -70.54
C ILE A 307 -156.57 32.47 -70.22
N GLN A 308 -156.83 31.94 -69.02
CA GLN A 308 -158.17 31.55 -68.60
C GLN A 308 -159.13 32.74 -68.52
N ALA A 309 -158.69 33.90 -68.03
CA ALA A 309 -159.47 35.13 -67.98
C ALA A 309 -159.77 35.66 -69.40
N TRP A 310 -158.78 35.64 -70.29
CA TRP A 310 -158.98 35.96 -71.71
C TRP A 310 -159.99 35.02 -72.39
N TRP A 311 -159.89 33.71 -72.14
CA TRP A 311 -160.81 32.71 -72.69
C TRP A 311 -162.23 32.87 -72.13
N ARG A 312 -162.41 32.99 -70.81
CA ARG A 312 -163.71 33.25 -70.18
C ARG A 312 -164.34 34.54 -70.68
N GLY A 313 -163.56 35.62 -70.77
CA GLY A 313 -164.02 36.89 -71.36
C GLY A 313 -164.39 36.76 -72.84
N THR A 314 -163.67 35.94 -73.61
CA THR A 314 -163.95 35.68 -75.03
C THR A 314 -165.19 34.81 -75.23
N MET A 315 -165.39 33.79 -74.40
CA MET A 315 -166.62 32.97 -74.33
C MET A 315 -167.86 33.86 -74.12
N VAL A 316 -167.79 34.78 -73.15
CA VAL A 316 -168.89 35.74 -72.87
C VAL A 316 -169.09 36.72 -74.02
N ARG A 317 -168.01 37.36 -74.53
CA ARG A 317 -168.10 38.37 -75.60
C ARG A 317 -168.57 37.79 -76.95
N LYS A 318 -168.12 36.59 -77.32
CA LYS A 318 -168.54 35.90 -78.56
C LYS A 318 -169.82 35.07 -78.39
N GLY A 319 -170.42 35.02 -77.19
CA GLY A 319 -171.67 34.31 -76.93
C GLY A 319 -171.58 32.79 -77.14
N LEU A 320 -170.43 32.20 -76.84
CA LEU A 320 -170.15 30.78 -76.99
C LEU A 320 -170.58 30.00 -75.74
N GLY A 321 -171.06 28.77 -75.91
CA GLY A 321 -171.55 27.95 -74.82
C GLY A 321 -172.81 28.53 -74.14
N PRO A 322 -172.93 28.46 -72.80
CA PRO A 322 -174.13 28.88 -72.06
C PRO A 322 -174.55 30.35 -72.24
N TYR A 323 -173.66 31.21 -72.75
CA TYR A 323 -173.87 32.66 -72.85
C TYR A 323 -174.57 33.12 -74.14
N LYS A 324 -175.10 32.18 -74.95
CA LYS A 324 -175.76 32.45 -76.24
C LYS A 324 -177.14 33.10 -76.04
N ARG A 325 -177.25 34.41 -76.33
CA ARG A 325 -178.49 35.20 -76.14
C ARG A 325 -179.63 34.76 -77.06
N ARG A 326 -180.75 34.28 -76.50
CA ARG A 326 -182.01 34.00 -77.22
C ARG A 326 -182.82 35.28 -77.47
N LYS A 327 -183.30 35.50 -78.71
CA LYS A 327 -184.22 36.60 -79.06
C LYS A 327 -185.68 36.22 -78.73
N LYS A 328 -186.50 37.21 -78.36
CA LYS A 328 -187.96 37.07 -78.09
C LYS A 328 -188.81 37.65 -79.23
N ALA A 329 -189.96 37.03 -79.50
CA ALA A 329 -191.00 37.43 -80.45
C ALA A 329 -192.37 36.86 -79.94
N PRO A 330 -193.56 37.30 -80.41
CA PRO A 330 -194.59 37.78 -79.48
C PRO A 330 -195.88 36.94 -79.30
N LYS A 331 -196.75 37.53 -78.48
CA LYS A 331 -197.98 37.10 -77.79
C LYS A 331 -199.19 36.78 -78.71
N ASP A 332 -199.88 35.66 -78.46
CA ASP A 332 -201.32 35.49 -78.79
C ASP A 332 -202.09 34.67 -77.71
N LYS A 333 -203.43 34.56 -77.83
CA LYS A 333 -204.46 34.37 -76.78
C LYS A 333 -205.56 33.41 -77.28
N LYS A 334 -206.41 32.70 -76.50
CA LYS A 334 -206.69 32.59 -75.04
C LYS A 334 -207.65 31.40 -74.80
N LYS A 335 -207.39 30.45 -73.87
CA LYS A 335 -208.35 29.73 -72.94
C LYS A 335 -207.77 28.39 -72.42
N LYS A 336 -207.87 28.04 -71.11
CA LYS A 336 -209.02 27.43 -70.37
C LYS A 336 -209.40 26.04 -70.96
N VAL A 337 -209.51 24.91 -70.25
CA VAL A 337 -209.80 24.62 -68.81
C VAL A 337 -209.25 23.21 -68.44
N LYS A 338 -208.58 23.02 -67.29
CA LYS A 338 -209.08 22.23 -66.13
C LYS A 338 -208.17 22.43 -64.92
#